data_AF-A0A7S2GDI2-F1
#
_entry.id   AF-A0A7S2GDI2-F1
#
_cell.length_a   1.000
_cell.length_b   1.000
_cell.length_c   1.000
_cell.angle_alpha   90.00
_cell.angle_beta   90.00
_cell.angle_gamma   90.00
#
_symmetry.space_group_name_H-M   'P 1'
#
loop_
_entity.id
_entity.type
_entity.pdbx_description
1 polymer ?
#
loop_
_entity_poly.entity_id
_entity_poly.type
_entity_poly.pdbx_seq_one_letter_code
_entity_poly.pdbx_strand_id
1 'polypeptide(L)'
;FETINSNNSDDDDPDQDEDRMAVTDMNQTGTGDNVTSDVDVDGEGKAGKSQVLVDLCTELEIGDAEFDTIHRIYVGYDKDRSGFIDAAELGKLMADLGGEYSEEELSLLASQIDNDGNGHIDFTEFLRWWCGG
;
A
#
# COMPACT_ATOMS: atom_id res chain seq x y z
N PHE A 1 -14.27 -39.66 -38.00
CA PHE A 1 -13.93 -40.07 -39.38
C PHE A 1 -13.39 -38.85 -40.08
N GLU A 2 -12.10 -38.88 -40.38
CA GLU A 2 -11.35 -37.86 -41.13
C GLU A 2 -11.99 -37.54 -42.49
N THR A 3 -11.86 -36.29 -42.91
CA THR A 3 -11.75 -35.96 -44.33
C THR A 3 -10.67 -34.91 -44.48
N ILE A 4 -9.55 -35.35 -45.04
CA ILE A 4 -8.39 -34.57 -45.46
C ILE A 4 -8.79 -33.87 -46.77
N ASN A 5 -8.59 -32.57 -46.89
CA ASN A 5 -8.59 -31.90 -48.19
C ASN A 5 -7.40 -30.97 -48.29
N SER A 6 -6.26 -31.54 -48.67
CA SER A 6 -5.14 -30.80 -49.27
C SER A 6 -5.51 -30.47 -50.70
N ASN A 7 -5.31 -29.23 -51.13
CA ASN A 7 -4.84 -28.86 -52.47
C ASN A 7 -4.57 -27.35 -52.53
N ASN A 8 -3.32 -27.03 -52.87
CA ASN A 8 -2.87 -25.88 -53.68
C ASN A 8 -3.08 -24.46 -53.13
N SER A 9 -2.28 -23.46 -53.46
CA SER A 9 -0.95 -23.28 -54.07
C SER A 9 -0.93 -21.77 -54.33
N ASP A 10 0.20 -21.13 -54.05
CA ASP A 10 0.71 -19.98 -54.81
C ASP A 10 -0.07 -18.64 -54.78
N ASP A 11 0.68 -17.59 -54.42
CA ASP A 11 0.60 -16.22 -54.94
C ASP A 11 -0.76 -15.50 -54.97
N ASP A 12 -1.01 -14.61 -54.00
CA ASP A 12 -1.88 -13.46 -54.24
C ASP A 12 -1.40 -12.25 -53.43
N ASP A 13 -0.66 -11.41 -54.14
CA ASP A 13 -0.29 -10.04 -53.83
C ASP A 13 -1.51 -9.12 -54.07
N PRO A 14 -1.91 -8.30 -53.09
CA PRO A 14 -2.84 -7.22 -53.38
C PRO A 14 -2.15 -5.85 -53.29
N ASP A 15 -1.42 -5.49 -54.34
CA ASP A 15 -1.35 -4.12 -54.84
C ASP A 15 -2.78 -3.64 -55.17
N GLN A 16 -3.25 -2.59 -54.49
CA GLN A 16 -4.35 -1.74 -54.95
C GLN A 16 -4.01 -0.28 -54.65
N ASP A 17 -3.48 0.36 -55.68
CA ASP A 17 -3.39 1.79 -55.84
C ASP A 17 -4.77 2.50 -55.80
N GLU A 18 -4.70 3.83 -55.67
CA GLU A 18 -5.62 4.86 -56.19
C GLU A 18 -6.57 5.59 -55.21
N ASP A 19 -6.09 6.77 -54.78
CA ASP A 19 -6.75 8.09 -54.96
C ASP A 19 -8.11 8.36 -54.27
N ARG A 20 -8.09 9.10 -53.13
CA ARG A 20 -8.71 10.44 -52.96
C ARG A 20 -8.92 10.90 -51.51
N MET A 21 -8.60 12.20 -51.32
CA MET A 21 -9.23 13.18 -50.42
C MET A 21 -9.08 13.03 -48.89
N ALA A 22 -8.21 13.84 -48.30
CA ALA A 22 -8.59 15.15 -47.73
C ALA A 22 -7.38 15.78 -47.02
N VAL A 23 -6.82 16.83 -47.61
CA VAL A 23 -5.92 17.75 -46.89
C VAL A 23 -6.78 18.62 -45.96
N THR A 24 -7.09 18.12 -44.77
CA THR A 24 -7.44 19.01 -43.64
C THR A 24 -6.20 19.24 -42.81
N ASP A 25 -5.66 20.42 -43.06
CA ASP A 25 -4.67 21.10 -42.26
C ASP A 25 -5.11 21.22 -40.78
N MET A 26 -4.09 21.34 -39.93
CA MET A 26 -4.10 21.71 -38.52
C MET A 26 -4.22 20.63 -37.44
N ASN A 27 -3.06 20.52 -36.77
CA ASN A 27 -2.80 20.08 -35.40
C ASN A 27 -2.40 18.62 -35.20
N GLN A 28 -1.09 18.35 -35.37
CA GLN A 28 -0.27 17.76 -34.30
C GLN A 28 1.21 17.81 -34.69
N THR A 29 1.97 18.61 -33.96
CA THR A 29 3.44 18.56 -33.98
C THR A 29 3.89 17.25 -33.36
N GLY A 30 4.36 16.32 -34.19
CA GLY A 30 5.15 15.18 -33.74
C GLY A 30 6.63 15.52 -33.76
N THR A 31 7.29 15.46 -32.60
CA THR A 31 8.64 14.91 -32.44
C THR A 31 8.67 14.27 -31.06
N GLY A 32 8.08 13.08 -30.96
CA GLY A 32 8.13 12.25 -29.76
C GLY A 32 9.48 11.56 -29.66
N ASP A 33 10.53 12.33 -29.38
CA ASP A 33 11.74 11.78 -28.77
C ASP A 33 11.40 11.44 -27.32
N ASN A 34 10.89 10.23 -27.09
CA ASN A 34 10.83 9.69 -25.74
C ASN A 34 11.40 8.28 -25.74
N VAL A 35 12.73 8.23 -25.70
CA VAL A 35 13.43 7.10 -25.09
C VAL A 35 13.01 7.08 -23.62
N THR A 36 11.86 6.49 -23.33
CA THR A 36 11.56 5.94 -22.01
C THR A 36 11.92 4.47 -22.09
N SER A 37 13.21 4.26 -21.89
CA SER A 37 13.74 3.05 -21.29
C SER A 37 12.92 2.72 -20.05
N ASP A 38 12.49 1.46 -20.03
CA ASP A 38 12.07 0.68 -18.87
C ASP A 38 10.66 0.92 -18.29
N VAL A 39 9.94 -0.19 -18.21
CA VAL A 39 8.67 -0.36 -17.53
C VAL A 39 8.97 -0.50 -16.05
N ASP A 40 8.82 0.57 -15.28
CA ASP A 40 8.57 0.46 -13.84
C ASP A 40 7.15 0.97 -13.60
N VAL A 41 6.21 0.02 -13.58
CA VAL A 41 4.91 0.22 -12.95
C VAL A 41 5.16 0.17 -11.44
N ASP A 42 5.78 1.21 -10.90
CA ASP A 42 5.74 1.47 -9.46
C ASP A 42 4.48 2.29 -9.20
N GLY A 43 3.34 1.62 -9.39
CA GLY A 43 2.09 2.06 -8.81
C GLY A 43 2.20 1.97 -7.29
N GLU A 44 3.02 2.80 -6.66
CA GLU A 44 2.85 3.14 -5.26
C GLU A 44 1.56 3.97 -5.16
N GLY A 45 0.42 3.29 -5.22
CA GLY A 45 -0.77 3.74 -4.53
C GLY A 45 -0.44 3.77 -3.04
N LYS A 46 0.34 4.78 -2.62
CA LYS A 46 0.58 5.05 -1.21
C LYS A 46 -0.81 5.29 -0.64
N ALA A 47 -1.32 4.33 0.13
CA ALA A 47 -2.37 4.63 1.10
C ALA A 47 -1.86 5.87 1.84
N GLY A 48 -2.50 7.02 1.60
CA GLY A 48 -1.95 8.30 2.01
C GLY A 48 -1.74 8.27 3.51
N LYS A 49 -0.48 8.12 3.95
CA LYS A 49 -0.13 8.23 5.36
C LYS A 49 -0.53 9.64 5.78
N SER A 50 -1.33 9.75 6.84
CA SER A 50 -1.72 11.06 7.38
C SER A 50 -0.45 11.89 7.65
N GLN A 51 -0.45 13.19 7.37
CA GLN A 51 0.72 14.05 7.53
C GLN A 51 1.34 13.90 8.94
N VAL A 52 0.48 13.77 9.97
CA VAL A 52 0.89 13.54 11.36
C VAL A 52 1.72 12.26 11.53
N LEU A 53 1.37 11.18 10.82
CA LEU A 53 2.11 9.92 10.85
C LEU A 53 3.42 10.02 10.08
N VAL A 54 3.44 10.73 8.94
CA VAL A 54 4.67 10.97 8.16
C VAL A 54 5.69 11.75 9.00
N ASP A 55 5.21 12.80 9.67
CA ASP A 55 6.04 13.62 10.55
C ASP A 55 6.56 12.79 11.73
N LEU A 56 5.71 11.99 12.37
CA LEU A 56 6.10 11.15 13.50
C LEU A 56 7.10 10.05 13.11
N CYS A 57 6.90 9.38 11.97
CA CYS A 57 7.83 8.34 11.51
C CYS A 57 9.20 8.95 11.20
N THR A 58 9.23 10.17 10.65
CA THR A 58 10.48 10.88 10.38
C THR A 58 11.18 11.29 11.69
N GLU A 59 10.42 11.77 12.67
CA GLU A 59 10.94 12.17 14.00
C GLU A 59 11.51 10.98 14.77
N LEU A 60 10.87 9.81 14.66
CA LEU A 60 11.29 8.57 15.32
C LEU A 60 12.25 7.72 14.47
N GLU A 61 12.67 8.21 13.30
CA GLU A 61 13.51 7.47 12.34
C GLU A 61 12.94 6.10 11.91
N ILE A 62 11.62 5.94 11.91
CA ILE A 62 10.91 4.73 11.52
C ILE A 62 10.82 4.67 9.99
N GLY A 63 11.48 3.68 9.39
CA GLY A 63 11.38 3.40 7.95
C GLY A 63 10.05 2.77 7.54
N ASP A 64 9.73 2.80 6.25
CA ASP A 64 8.46 2.27 5.72
C ASP A 64 8.22 0.78 6.07
N ALA A 65 9.27 -0.04 6.05
CA ALA A 65 9.18 -1.46 6.39
C ALA A 65 8.85 -1.69 7.88
N GLU A 66 9.39 -0.85 8.76
CA GLU A 66 9.13 -0.93 10.19
C GLU A 66 7.73 -0.43 10.50
N PHE A 67 7.33 0.69 9.89
CA PHE A 67 5.97 1.19 9.93
C PHE A 67 4.96 0.13 9.49
N ASP A 68 5.18 -0.54 8.36
CA ASP A 68 4.28 -1.57 7.86
C ASP A 68 4.21 -2.77 8.80
N THR A 69 5.33 -3.13 9.42
CA THR A 69 5.37 -4.21 10.42
C THR A 69 4.55 -3.84 11.64
N ILE A 70 4.75 -2.64 12.19
CA ILE A 70 4.03 -2.13 13.35
C ILE A 70 2.54 -1.98 13.05
N HIS A 71 2.20 -1.45 11.86
CA HIS A 71 0.82 -1.32 11.41
C HIS A 71 0.12 -2.68 11.28
N ARG A 72 0.81 -3.69 10.75
CA ARG A 72 0.27 -5.06 10.66
C ARG A 72 0.06 -5.70 12.02
N ILE A 73 0.97 -5.45 12.97
CA ILE A 73 0.83 -5.87 14.36
C ILE A 73 -0.42 -5.21 14.94
N TYR A 74 -0.51 -3.88 14.89
CA TYR A 74 -1.64 -3.10 15.39
C TYR A 74 -3.00 -3.62 14.89
N VAL A 75 -3.15 -3.74 13.56
CA VAL A 75 -4.38 -4.26 12.93
C VAL A 75 -4.63 -5.73 13.27
N GLY A 76 -3.60 -6.49 13.62
CA GLY A 76 -3.73 -7.86 14.08
C GLY A 76 -4.33 -8.00 15.48
N TYR A 77 -4.07 -7.00 16.35
CA TYR A 77 -4.55 -6.97 17.74
C TYR A 77 -5.90 -6.28 17.89
N ASP A 78 -6.18 -5.24 17.11
CA ASP A 78 -7.49 -4.60 16.98
C ASP A 78 -8.51 -5.61 16.38
N LYS A 79 -9.15 -6.40 17.25
CA LYS A 79 -10.08 -7.47 16.85
C LYS A 79 -11.43 -6.91 16.48
N ASP A 80 -11.84 -5.84 17.14
CA ASP A 80 -13.13 -5.21 16.91
C ASP A 80 -13.11 -4.23 15.73
N ARG A 81 -11.92 -3.94 15.19
CA ARG A 81 -11.69 -2.96 14.12
C ARG A 81 -12.21 -1.59 14.51
N SER A 82 -12.08 -1.26 15.79
CA SER A 82 -12.41 0.07 16.31
C SER A 82 -11.45 1.13 15.77
N GLY A 83 -10.26 0.71 15.32
CA GLY A 83 -9.18 1.60 14.92
C GLY A 83 -8.31 2.04 16.10
N PHE A 84 -8.55 1.48 17.30
CA PHE A 84 -7.85 1.76 18.55
C PHE A 84 -7.53 0.45 19.27
N ILE A 85 -6.53 0.44 20.15
CA ILE A 85 -6.25 -0.70 21.01
C ILE A 85 -6.77 -0.40 22.42
N ASP A 86 -7.65 -1.26 22.95
CA ASP A 86 -8.10 -1.17 24.33
C ASP A 86 -7.16 -1.93 25.31
N ALA A 87 -7.37 -1.77 26.61
CA ALA A 87 -6.53 -2.42 27.62
C ALA A 87 -6.55 -3.96 27.53
N ALA A 88 -7.66 -4.55 27.06
CA ALA A 88 -7.80 -6.00 26.91
C ALA A 88 -7.02 -6.53 25.69
N GLU A 89 -7.04 -5.79 24.58
CA GLU A 89 -6.27 -6.08 23.36
C GLU A 89 -4.79 -5.85 23.57
N LEU A 90 -4.43 -4.79 24.29
CA LEU A 90 -3.07 -4.54 24.76
C LEU A 90 -2.55 -5.70 25.62
N GLY A 91 -3.41 -6.29 26.45
CA GLY A 91 -3.09 -7.49 27.22
C GLY A 91 -2.71 -8.69 26.36
N LYS A 92 -3.39 -8.89 25.23
CA LYS A 92 -3.05 -9.96 24.28
C LYS A 92 -1.72 -9.68 23.59
N LEU A 93 -1.49 -8.43 23.17
CA LEU A 93 -0.21 -8.01 22.62
C LEU A 93 0.92 -8.27 23.61
N MET A 94 0.75 -7.88 24.86
CA MET A 94 1.76 -8.05 25.90
C MET A 94 2.03 -9.52 26.22
N ALA A 95 0.99 -10.35 26.23
CA ALA A 95 1.14 -11.80 26.36
C ALA A 95 1.93 -12.40 25.18
N ASP A 96 1.69 -11.92 23.95
CA ASP A 96 2.41 -12.35 22.75
C ASP A 96 3.89 -11.88 22.77
N LEU A 97 4.19 -10.73 23.41
CA LEU A 97 5.56 -10.29 23.71
C LEU A 97 6.23 -11.10 24.83
N GLY A 98 5.50 -12.03 25.46
CA GLY A 98 6.01 -12.95 26.49
C GLY A 98 5.93 -12.41 27.92
N GLY A 99 5.19 -11.33 28.15
CA GLY A 99 4.93 -10.80 29.49
C GLY A 99 3.53 -11.17 29.99
N GLU A 100 3.44 -11.76 31.18
CA GLU A 100 2.17 -11.91 31.88
C GLU A 100 1.91 -10.66 32.72
N TYR A 101 0.90 -9.89 32.33
CA TYR A 101 0.46 -8.71 33.07
C TYR A 101 -0.95 -8.94 33.60
N SER A 102 -1.19 -8.52 34.84
CA SER A 102 -2.52 -8.48 35.43
C SER A 102 -3.37 -7.37 34.80
N GLU A 103 -4.70 -7.44 34.96
CA GLU A 103 -5.63 -6.40 34.48
C GLU A 103 -5.29 -5.01 35.07
N GLU A 104 -4.81 -4.98 36.31
CA GLU A 104 -4.36 -3.76 37.00
C GLU A 104 -3.10 -3.18 36.35
N GLU A 105 -2.13 -4.02 36.01
CA GLU A 105 -0.90 -3.61 35.31
C GLU A 105 -1.17 -3.19 33.88
N LEU A 106 -2.07 -3.88 33.17
CA LEU A 106 -2.50 -3.50 31.83
C LEU A 106 -3.21 -2.17 31.83
N SER A 107 -4.05 -1.90 32.83
CA SER A 107 -4.68 -0.58 32.98
C SER A 107 -3.63 0.51 33.23
N LEU A 108 -2.63 0.23 34.07
CA LEU A 108 -1.56 1.19 34.36
C LEU A 108 -0.71 1.47 33.11
N LEU A 109 -0.37 0.42 32.38
CA LEU A 109 0.43 0.49 31.16
C LEU A 109 -0.35 1.16 30.03
N ALA A 110 -1.63 0.83 29.86
CA ALA A 110 -2.51 1.52 28.94
C ALA A 110 -2.55 3.02 29.26
N SER A 111 -2.77 3.41 30.52
CA SER A 111 -2.71 4.82 30.95
C SER A 111 -1.33 5.47 30.84
N GLN A 112 -0.26 4.70 30.67
CA GLN A 112 1.09 5.24 30.45
C GLN A 112 1.35 5.49 28.96
N ILE A 113 0.70 4.74 28.08
CA ILE A 113 0.78 4.89 26.62
C ILE A 113 -0.23 5.95 26.14
N ASP A 114 -1.45 5.89 26.67
CA ASP A 114 -2.54 6.84 26.46
C ASP A 114 -2.16 8.21 27.04
N ASN A 115 -1.70 9.10 26.16
CA ASN A 115 -1.27 10.45 26.54
C ASN A 115 -2.41 11.45 26.44
N ASP A 116 -3.43 11.18 25.62
CA ASP A 116 -4.59 12.06 25.50
C ASP A 116 -5.66 11.81 26.59
N GLY A 117 -5.58 10.65 27.26
CA GLY A 117 -6.47 10.24 28.35
C GLY A 117 -7.86 9.82 27.88
N ASN A 118 -8.01 9.39 26.62
CA ASN A 118 -9.28 8.96 26.05
C ASN A 118 -9.65 7.51 26.44
N GLY A 119 -8.73 6.77 27.07
CA GLY A 119 -8.93 5.39 27.51
C GLY A 119 -8.68 4.34 26.42
N HIS A 120 -8.16 4.75 25.27
CA HIS A 120 -7.82 3.94 24.11
C HIS A 120 -6.43 4.33 23.59
N ILE A 121 -5.74 3.40 22.96
CA ILE A 121 -4.40 3.66 22.40
C ILE A 121 -4.54 3.87 20.91
N ASP A 122 -4.23 5.08 20.46
CA ASP A 122 -4.16 5.41 19.04
C ASP A 122 -2.92 4.78 18.40
N PHE A 123 -2.96 4.58 17.08
CA PHE A 123 -1.79 4.12 16.33
C PHE A 123 -0.56 5.04 16.49
N THR A 124 -0.79 6.36 16.61
CA THR A 124 0.26 7.37 16.84
C THR A 124 0.94 7.17 18.20
N GLU A 125 0.15 6.89 19.24
CA GLU A 125 0.65 6.64 20.60
C GLU A 125 1.35 5.29 20.68
N PHE A 126 0.80 4.29 20.00
CA PHE A 126 1.40 2.99 19.85
C PHE A 126 2.79 3.06 19.20
N LEU A 127 2.96 3.82 18.10
CA LEU A 127 4.25 4.02 17.44
C LEU A 127 5.27 4.69 18.37
N ARG A 128 4.85 5.73 19.10
CA ARG A 128 5.72 6.41 20.07
C ARG A 128 6.17 5.47 21.17
N TRP A 129 5.25 4.66 21.70
CA TRP A 129 5.57 3.69 22.71
C TRP A 129 6.49 2.57 22.18
N TRP A 130 6.24 2.09 20.96
CA TRP A 130 7.01 1.01 20.34
C TRP A 130 8.44 1.41 19.99
N CYS A 131 8.67 2.65 19.55
CA CYS A 131 9.98 3.14 19.13
C CYS A 131 10.72 3.95 20.22
N GLY A 132 9.99 4.57 21.15
CA GLY A 132 10.52 5.49 22.15
C GLY A 132 10.84 4.87 23.52
N GLY A 133 10.96 3.53 23.58
CA GLY A 133 11.37 2.79 24.78
C GLY A 133 12.84 2.99 25.16
#